data_AF-A0A2D7TAB5-F1
#
_entry.id   AF-A0A2D7TAB5-F1
#
_cell.length_a   1.000
_cell.length_b   1.000
_cell.length_c   1.000
_cell.angle_alpha   90.00
_cell.angle_beta   90.00
_cell.angle_gamma   90.00
#
_symmetry.space_group_name_H-M   'P 1'
#
loop_
_entity.id
_entity.type
_entity.pdbx_description
1 polymer ?
#
loop_
_entity_poly.entity_id
_entity_poly.type
_entity_poly.pdbx_seq_one_letter_code
_entity_poly.pdbx_strand_id
1 'polypeptide(L)'
;MVFEKVMEYICNQLSSSVPKSISFILVLLFVTSSFAGCFTTDEQKEPLPIIHDFSGAPSEHVNQLVIRALDGLGLDEESGPNEKDRVFVGLWYIAWIDETGFYGKINGLWTLNGDPNNLDFTMLENDRPVNLFIVGEDGDGKWPAGYKGAEHIEFPNNVPEEDDTDCGGEFGLCSQFSLGEASNYTDPDIHTWRACNSSSPTWKTHFQPIEIVESDTGLRIIYEGLLTKQGDFGGSSNGNGCHENYLFEDGIRRPVYLRVGYELYSTTNFIDRILQVRNPEGNPLFDGPHGFIGGFVITEWPNPHPLKQFNQHVRVMEKTAGVTWNNQQVNFEPGVWTSLPDELPNHDIVLGWAGQPVTLSTFVDELNSTTITLTNTHLDDDDSGFCLCIVHGAIEIGGGLIHYPVESGELSEEATRRLTINPNF
;
A
#
# COMPACT_ATOMS: atom_id res chain seq x y z
N MET A 1 -43.27 -10.41 -9.86
CA MET A 1 -44.75 -10.38 -9.92
C MET A 1 -45.41 -11.65 -10.52
N VAL A 2 -44.68 -12.77 -10.66
CA VAL A 2 -45.24 -14.08 -11.08
C VAL A 2 -45.27 -15.09 -9.92
N PHE A 3 -44.41 -14.92 -8.90
CA PHE A 3 -44.30 -15.86 -7.77
C PHE A 3 -45.43 -15.73 -6.74
N GLU A 4 -45.91 -14.52 -6.46
CA GLU A 4 -47.02 -14.29 -5.50
C GLU A 4 -48.35 -14.88 -5.99
N LYS A 5 -48.61 -14.88 -7.30
CA LYS A 5 -49.83 -15.46 -7.87
C LYS A 5 -49.85 -17.00 -7.86
N VAL A 6 -48.70 -17.65 -7.80
CA VAL A 6 -48.60 -19.12 -7.70
C VAL A 6 -48.90 -19.58 -6.27
N MET A 7 -48.44 -18.83 -5.25
CA MET A 7 -48.71 -19.15 -3.86
C MET A 7 -50.18 -18.94 -3.46
N GLU A 8 -50.84 -17.92 -4.01
CA GLU A 8 -52.26 -17.64 -3.74
C GLU A 8 -53.20 -18.69 -4.39
N TYR A 9 -52.76 -19.36 -5.46
CA TYR A 9 -53.50 -20.45 -6.10
C TYR A 9 -53.41 -21.77 -5.31
N ILE A 10 -52.24 -22.07 -4.74
CA ILE A 10 -52.00 -23.30 -3.97
C ILE A 10 -52.72 -23.26 -2.61
N CYS A 11 -52.77 -22.10 -1.95
CA CYS A 11 -53.49 -21.95 -0.69
C CYS A 11 -55.03 -22.05 -0.85
N ASN A 12 -55.58 -21.62 -1.99
CA ASN A 12 -57.03 -21.64 -2.23
C ASN A 12 -57.58 -23.01 -2.64
N GLN A 13 -56.74 -23.92 -3.16
CA GLN A 13 -57.15 -25.27 -3.57
C GLN A 13 -57.16 -26.30 -2.42
N LEU A 14 -56.58 -25.99 -1.26
CA LEU A 14 -56.48 -26.92 -0.13
C LEU A 14 -57.60 -26.75 0.93
N SER A 15 -58.59 -25.89 0.71
CA SER A 15 -59.65 -25.65 1.70
C SER A 15 -60.92 -26.50 1.55
N SER A 16 -61.01 -27.38 0.54
CA SER A 16 -62.17 -28.27 0.40
C SER A 16 -61.76 -29.75 0.35
N SER A 17 -62.20 -30.49 1.36
CA SER A 17 -62.39 -31.96 1.40
C SER A 17 -61.17 -32.87 1.60
N VAL A 18 -60.62 -32.93 2.83
CA VAL A 18 -60.00 -34.16 3.38
C VAL A 18 -60.25 -34.24 4.91
N PRO A 19 -60.66 -35.40 5.46
CA PRO A 19 -60.96 -35.55 6.89
C PRO A 19 -59.71 -35.50 7.80
N LYS A 20 -59.85 -34.79 8.92
CA LYS A 20 -58.81 -34.35 9.89
C LYS A 20 -58.07 -35.44 10.70
N SER A 21 -58.11 -36.71 10.34
CA SER A 21 -57.52 -37.79 11.16
C SER A 21 -56.36 -38.56 10.52
N ILE A 22 -55.88 -38.17 9.33
CA ILE A 22 -54.67 -38.76 8.70
C ILE A 22 -53.75 -37.64 8.16
N SER A 23 -53.56 -36.55 8.91
CA SER A 23 -52.59 -35.48 8.57
C SER A 23 -51.46 -35.32 9.58
N PHE A 24 -51.51 -35.99 10.73
CA PHE A 24 -50.48 -35.81 11.76
C PHE A 24 -49.27 -36.75 11.63
N ILE A 25 -49.37 -37.85 10.86
CA ILE A 25 -48.26 -38.82 10.72
C ILE A 25 -47.42 -38.57 9.44
N LEU A 26 -48.00 -37.99 8.38
CA LEU A 26 -47.22 -37.66 7.17
C LEU A 26 -46.44 -36.34 7.26
N VAL A 27 -46.89 -35.39 8.07
CA VAL A 27 -46.15 -34.14 8.30
C VAL A 27 -44.93 -34.37 9.21
N LEU A 28 -44.98 -35.34 10.13
CA LEU A 28 -43.81 -35.67 10.97
C LEU A 28 -42.70 -36.41 10.20
N LEU A 29 -43.05 -37.17 9.15
CA LEU A 29 -42.06 -37.92 8.34
C LEU A 29 -41.38 -37.07 7.24
N PHE A 30 -41.98 -35.94 6.83
CA PHE A 30 -41.34 -34.99 5.92
C PHE A 30 -40.55 -33.88 6.63
N VAL A 31 -40.84 -33.61 7.91
CA VAL A 31 -40.12 -32.61 8.70
C VAL A 31 -38.82 -33.18 9.32
N THR A 32 -38.69 -34.50 9.51
CA THR A 32 -37.44 -35.11 10.01
C THR A 32 -36.51 -35.65 8.92
N SER A 33 -36.94 -35.68 7.65
CA SER A 33 -36.09 -36.10 6.51
C SER A 33 -35.58 -34.93 5.66
N SER A 34 -36.06 -33.71 5.91
CA SER A 34 -35.60 -32.49 5.22
C SER A 34 -34.60 -31.65 6.04
N PHE A 35 -34.18 -32.14 7.22
CA PHE A 35 -33.19 -31.49 8.10
C PHE A 35 -31.87 -32.27 8.23
N ALA A 36 -31.63 -33.25 7.35
CA ALA A 36 -30.35 -33.97 7.22
C ALA A 36 -29.59 -33.57 5.94
N GLY A 37 -29.90 -32.39 5.40
CA GLY A 37 -29.25 -31.81 4.23
C GLY A 37 -29.07 -30.30 4.42
N CYS A 38 -28.61 -29.88 5.61
CA CYS A 38 -28.06 -28.53 5.76
C CYS A 38 -26.70 -28.52 5.05
N PHE A 39 -26.70 -27.94 3.84
CA PHE A 39 -25.62 -27.17 3.25
C PHE A 39 -24.21 -27.50 3.78
N THR A 40 -23.59 -28.53 3.21
CA THR A 40 -22.18 -28.39 2.82
C THR A 40 -22.21 -27.82 1.41
N THR A 41 -22.61 -26.55 1.28
CA THR A 41 -21.89 -25.76 0.30
C THR A 41 -20.51 -25.66 0.92
N ASP A 42 -19.56 -26.44 0.41
CA ASP A 42 -18.20 -25.92 0.30
C ASP A 42 -18.37 -24.59 -0.45
N GLU A 43 -18.72 -23.51 0.26
CA GLU A 43 -18.29 -22.20 -0.15
C GLU A 43 -16.80 -22.41 -0.35
N GLN A 44 -16.37 -22.35 -1.61
CA GLN A 44 -14.96 -22.29 -1.92
C GLN A 44 -14.46 -21.08 -1.16
N LYS A 45 -13.97 -21.32 0.04
CA LYS A 45 -13.29 -20.31 0.81
C LYS A 45 -12.08 -20.00 -0.05
N GLU A 46 -12.07 -18.80 -0.62
CA GLU A 46 -10.98 -18.36 -1.47
C GLU A 46 -9.66 -18.74 -0.80
N PRO A 47 -8.75 -19.39 -1.53
CA PRO A 47 -7.52 -19.89 -0.93
C PRO A 47 -6.74 -18.69 -0.34
N LEU A 48 -6.44 -18.80 0.96
CA LEU A 48 -5.73 -17.75 1.69
C LEU A 48 -4.34 -17.52 1.07
N PRO A 49 -3.80 -16.28 1.17
CA PRO A 49 -2.39 -16.02 0.91
C PRO A 49 -1.45 -16.96 1.65
N ILE A 50 -0.20 -17.04 1.21
CA ILE A 50 0.86 -17.78 1.89
C ILE A 50 1.17 -17.10 3.23
N ILE A 51 0.83 -17.75 4.34
CA ILE A 51 1.03 -17.21 5.70
C ILE A 51 2.43 -17.56 6.22
N HIS A 52 3.18 -16.52 6.58
CA HIS A 52 4.47 -16.55 7.25
C HIS A 52 4.27 -16.20 8.72
N ASP A 53 4.04 -17.22 9.55
CA ASP A 53 3.74 -17.04 10.98
C ASP A 53 5.00 -17.08 11.84
N PHE A 54 5.34 -15.92 12.40
CA PHE A 54 6.43 -15.70 13.34
C PHE A 54 5.94 -15.21 14.72
N SER A 55 4.63 -15.23 14.94
CA SER A 55 4.02 -14.69 16.16
C SER A 55 4.20 -15.61 17.37
N GLY A 56 4.35 -16.91 17.16
CA GLY A 56 4.34 -17.91 18.23
C GLY A 56 2.96 -18.20 18.81
N ALA A 57 1.89 -17.61 18.26
CA ALA A 57 0.51 -17.95 18.59
C ALA A 57 0.09 -19.28 17.91
N PRO A 58 -0.98 -19.95 18.36
CA PRO A 58 -1.48 -21.15 17.70
C PRO A 58 -1.94 -20.86 16.26
N SER A 59 -1.59 -21.73 15.30
CA SER A 59 -1.89 -21.49 13.87
C SER A 59 -3.38 -21.30 13.56
N GLU A 60 -4.28 -21.92 14.32
CA GLU A 60 -5.72 -21.69 14.18
C GLU A 60 -6.10 -20.24 14.52
N HIS A 61 -5.52 -19.70 15.58
CA HIS A 61 -5.71 -18.32 16.01
C HIS A 61 -5.12 -17.34 14.98
N VAL A 62 -3.92 -17.63 14.49
CA VAL A 62 -3.29 -16.82 13.43
C VAL A 62 -4.13 -16.80 12.16
N ASN A 63 -4.63 -17.95 11.71
CA ASN A 63 -5.51 -18.01 10.55
C ASN A 63 -6.78 -17.17 10.76
N GLN A 64 -7.37 -17.18 11.96
CA GLN A 64 -8.54 -16.34 12.28
C GLN A 64 -8.20 -14.85 12.22
N LEU A 65 -7.04 -14.43 12.74
CA LEU A 65 -6.57 -13.05 12.63
C LEU A 65 -6.39 -12.64 11.17
N VAL A 66 -5.70 -13.45 10.36
CA VAL A 66 -5.49 -13.18 8.94
C VAL A 66 -6.82 -13.05 8.21
N ILE A 67 -7.75 -13.99 8.39
CA ILE A 67 -9.09 -13.90 7.78
C ILE A 67 -9.78 -12.59 8.20
N ARG A 68 -9.78 -12.26 9.48
CA ARG A 68 -10.44 -11.05 9.99
C ARG A 68 -9.81 -9.75 9.47
N ALA A 69 -8.49 -9.74 9.24
CA ALA A 69 -7.79 -8.63 8.61
C ALA A 69 -8.21 -8.46 7.13
N LEU A 70 -8.20 -9.55 6.37
CA LEU A 70 -8.49 -9.53 4.94
C LEU A 70 -9.98 -9.30 4.65
N ASP A 71 -10.89 -9.89 5.43
CA ASP A 71 -12.35 -9.66 5.33
C ASP A 71 -12.73 -8.20 5.61
N GLY A 72 -11.87 -7.45 6.32
CA GLY A 72 -12.04 -6.03 6.60
C GLY A 72 -11.71 -5.11 5.42
N LEU A 73 -11.13 -5.65 4.34
CA LEU A 73 -10.79 -4.92 3.12
C LEU A 73 -12.02 -4.79 2.22
N GLY A 74 -12.20 -3.62 1.62
CA GLY A 74 -13.32 -3.32 0.72
C GLY A 74 -13.19 -3.82 -0.72
N LEU A 75 -12.36 -4.84 -0.95
CA LEU A 75 -11.86 -5.17 -2.27
C LEU A 75 -12.85 -6.05 -3.05
N ASP A 76 -12.82 -5.90 -4.38
CA ASP A 76 -13.43 -6.86 -5.28
C ASP A 76 -12.50 -8.06 -5.52
N GLU A 77 -13.07 -9.16 -6.04
CA GLU A 77 -12.36 -10.43 -6.24
C GLU A 77 -11.15 -10.33 -7.20
N GLU A 78 -11.17 -9.39 -8.16
CA GLU A 78 -10.07 -9.22 -9.12
C GLU A 78 -8.85 -8.49 -8.53
N SER A 79 -9.08 -7.79 -7.43
CA SER A 79 -8.15 -6.85 -6.83
C SER A 79 -7.77 -7.18 -5.39
N GLY A 80 -8.39 -8.23 -4.86
CA GLY A 80 -8.27 -8.65 -3.48
C GLY A 80 -7.06 -9.55 -3.22
N PRO A 81 -6.80 -9.84 -1.94
CA PRO A 81 -5.84 -10.85 -1.54
C PRO A 81 -6.12 -12.19 -2.22
N ASN A 82 -5.08 -12.83 -2.72
CA ASN A 82 -5.19 -14.13 -3.41
C ASN A 82 -4.14 -15.13 -2.91
N GLU A 83 -4.28 -16.40 -3.31
CA GLU A 83 -3.43 -17.50 -2.84
C GLU A 83 -1.93 -17.38 -3.11
N LYS A 84 -1.53 -16.48 -4.02
CA LYS A 84 -0.12 -16.28 -4.37
C LYS A 84 0.52 -15.14 -3.59
N ASP A 85 -0.29 -14.26 -3.02
CA ASP A 85 0.18 -13.21 -2.14
C ASP A 85 0.77 -13.81 -0.86
N ARG A 86 1.38 -12.95 -0.05
CA ARG A 86 1.94 -13.35 1.25
C ARG A 86 1.37 -12.54 2.37
N VAL A 87 1.25 -13.17 3.53
CA VAL A 87 0.94 -12.48 4.78
C VAL A 87 2.01 -12.81 5.79
N PHE A 88 2.69 -11.79 6.31
CA PHE A 88 3.58 -11.90 7.45
C PHE A 88 2.81 -11.64 8.74
N VAL A 89 3.00 -12.49 9.75
CA VAL A 89 2.39 -12.33 11.07
C VAL A 89 3.50 -12.33 12.13
N GLY A 90 3.79 -11.16 12.69
CA GLY A 90 4.70 -11.00 13.83
C GLY A 90 3.94 -10.83 15.14
N LEU A 91 4.65 -10.41 16.19
CA LEU A 91 4.04 -10.04 17.46
C LEU A 91 3.30 -8.70 17.39
N TRP A 92 3.80 -7.76 16.60
CA TRP A 92 3.35 -6.36 16.62
C TRP A 92 2.52 -5.95 15.42
N TYR A 93 2.51 -6.75 14.35
CA TYR A 93 1.76 -6.43 13.16
C TYR A 93 1.49 -7.66 12.27
N ILE A 94 0.47 -7.51 11.43
CA ILE A 94 0.22 -8.33 10.24
C ILE A 94 0.51 -7.47 9.02
N ALA A 95 1.26 -7.99 8.05
CA ALA A 95 1.50 -7.32 6.77
C ALA A 95 1.07 -8.21 5.60
N TRP A 96 0.16 -7.73 4.75
CA TRP A 96 -0.20 -8.34 3.47
C TRP A 96 0.66 -7.76 2.36
N ILE A 97 1.38 -8.63 1.67
CA ILE A 97 2.29 -8.34 0.55
C ILE A 97 1.61 -8.85 -0.73
N ASP A 98 1.21 -7.92 -1.58
CA ASP A 98 0.51 -8.16 -2.83
C ASP A 98 1.51 -8.42 -3.97
N GLU A 99 1.46 -9.62 -4.56
CA GLU A 99 2.32 -10.02 -5.69
C GLU A 99 1.59 -9.91 -7.04
N THR A 100 0.36 -9.42 -7.04
CA THR A 100 -0.52 -9.42 -8.19
C THR A 100 -0.68 -8.01 -8.77
N GLY A 101 -0.01 -7.76 -9.88
CA GLY A 101 0.12 -6.45 -10.49
C GLY A 101 1.26 -5.60 -9.93
N PHE A 102 1.84 -5.97 -8.78
CA PHE A 102 2.90 -5.22 -8.09
C PHE A 102 4.10 -6.07 -7.74
N TYR A 103 5.27 -5.46 -7.59
CA TYR A 103 6.47 -6.12 -7.08
C TYR A 103 6.43 -6.21 -5.55
N GLY A 104 5.43 -6.91 -5.02
CA GLY A 104 5.32 -7.23 -3.59
C GLY A 104 5.05 -6.03 -2.70
N LYS A 105 4.06 -5.19 -2.99
CA LYS A 105 3.75 -4.02 -2.14
C LYS A 105 3.02 -4.45 -0.87
N ILE A 106 3.31 -3.81 0.26
CA ILE A 106 2.52 -4.03 1.48
C ILE A 106 1.19 -3.27 1.36
N ASN A 107 0.15 -3.91 0.82
CA ASN A 107 -1.18 -3.32 0.66
C ASN A 107 -2.09 -3.52 1.89
N GLY A 108 -1.58 -4.12 2.96
CA GLY A 108 -2.30 -4.21 4.22
C GLY A 108 -1.34 -4.28 5.40
N LEU A 109 -1.60 -3.48 6.43
CA LEU A 109 -0.79 -3.42 7.65
C LEU A 109 -1.70 -3.20 8.85
N TRP A 110 -1.77 -4.18 9.75
CA TRP A 110 -2.59 -4.11 10.95
C TRP A 110 -1.72 -4.24 12.18
N THR A 111 -1.98 -3.45 13.22
CA THR A 111 -1.21 -3.46 14.46
C THR A 111 -1.75 -4.49 15.44
N LEU A 112 -0.85 -5.20 16.09
CA LEU A 112 -1.10 -6.23 17.09
C LEU A 112 -0.53 -5.85 18.46
N ASN A 113 -1.03 -6.55 19.48
CA ASN A 113 -0.76 -6.25 20.88
C ASN A 113 0.53 -6.87 21.46
N GLY A 114 1.38 -7.49 20.64
CA GLY A 114 2.68 -8.01 21.11
C GLY A 114 2.63 -9.25 22.01
N ASP A 115 1.45 -9.77 22.37
CA ASP A 115 1.32 -10.92 23.27
C ASP A 115 1.00 -12.21 22.49
N PRO A 116 1.94 -13.16 22.36
CA PRO A 116 1.69 -14.40 21.62
C PRO A 116 0.57 -15.27 22.22
N ASN A 117 0.28 -15.13 23.52
CA ASN A 117 -0.76 -15.96 24.17
C ASN A 117 -2.17 -15.38 23.99
N ASN A 118 -2.27 -14.10 23.64
CA ASN A 118 -3.53 -13.38 23.49
C ASN A 118 -3.44 -12.38 22.33
N LEU A 119 -2.84 -12.81 21.22
CA LEU A 119 -2.51 -11.94 20.10
C LEU A 119 -3.78 -11.34 19.50
N ASP A 120 -3.93 -10.02 19.48
CA ASP A 120 -5.13 -9.39 18.91
C ASP A 120 -4.81 -8.00 18.37
N PHE A 121 -5.72 -7.48 17.55
CA PHE A 121 -5.62 -6.16 16.93
C PHE A 121 -5.73 -5.05 17.96
N THR A 122 -4.90 -4.01 17.81
CA THR A 122 -4.94 -2.84 18.71
C THR A 122 -5.77 -1.69 18.15
N MET A 123 -6.04 -1.68 16.84
CA MET A 123 -6.81 -0.63 16.16
C MET A 123 -8.06 -1.23 15.51
N LEU A 124 -9.21 -0.99 16.13
CA LEU A 124 -10.51 -1.54 15.73
C LEU A 124 -11.54 -0.43 15.53
N GLU A 125 -12.38 -0.58 14.51
CA GLU A 125 -13.62 0.16 14.32
C GLU A 125 -14.80 -0.82 14.35
N ASN A 126 -15.65 -0.77 15.38
CA ASN A 126 -16.79 -1.68 15.52
C ASN A 126 -16.41 -3.17 15.31
N ASP A 127 -15.32 -3.61 15.96
CA ASP A 127 -14.71 -4.94 15.84
C ASP A 127 -14.03 -5.27 14.48
N ARG A 128 -14.03 -4.35 13.51
CA ARG A 128 -13.26 -4.48 12.27
C ARG A 128 -11.82 -3.98 12.49
N PRO A 129 -10.79 -4.78 12.16
CA PRO A 129 -9.41 -4.29 12.13
C PRO A 129 -9.22 -3.21 11.08
N VAL A 130 -8.67 -2.07 11.49
CA VAL A 130 -8.39 -0.95 10.57
C VAL A 130 -7.00 -1.13 9.99
N ASN A 131 -6.89 -1.04 8.66
CA ASN A 131 -5.60 -1.06 7.97
C ASN A 131 -4.91 0.28 8.20
N LEU A 132 -3.64 0.25 8.60
CA LEU A 132 -2.85 1.44 8.90
C LEU A 132 -2.50 2.23 7.63
N PHE A 133 -2.28 1.54 6.51
CA PHE A 133 -2.02 2.20 5.22
C PHE A 133 -3.34 2.50 4.48
N ILE A 134 -3.37 3.58 3.69
CA ILE A 134 -4.54 3.93 2.85
C ILE A 134 -4.74 2.93 1.71
N VAL A 135 -3.67 2.24 1.33
CA VAL A 135 -3.71 1.37 0.17
C VAL A 135 -4.06 -0.03 0.62
N GLY A 136 -4.94 -0.66 -0.16
CA GLY A 136 -5.81 -1.74 0.27
C GLY A 136 -7.17 -1.17 0.73
N GLU A 137 -7.17 -0.24 1.70
CA GLU A 137 -8.39 0.45 2.13
C GLU A 137 -8.17 1.85 2.78
N ASP A 138 -9.07 2.80 2.52
CA ASP A 138 -9.05 4.22 2.92
C ASP A 138 -9.20 4.44 4.45
N GLY A 139 -9.66 3.44 5.17
CA GLY A 139 -10.04 3.47 6.58
C GLY A 139 -11.48 3.03 6.81
N ASP A 140 -12.34 3.10 5.79
CA ASP A 140 -13.76 2.76 5.80
C ASP A 140 -14.07 1.39 5.16
N GLY A 141 -13.04 0.58 4.89
CA GLY A 141 -13.15 -0.68 4.17
C GLY A 141 -13.51 -0.44 2.70
N LYS A 142 -12.83 0.49 2.02
CA LYS A 142 -12.92 0.72 0.57
C LYS A 142 -11.56 1.08 0.00
N TRP A 143 -11.27 0.67 -1.24
CA TRP A 143 -10.02 1.10 -1.87
C TRP A 143 -10.11 2.57 -2.31
N PRO A 144 -9.11 3.42 -2.00
CA PRO A 144 -8.98 4.73 -2.65
C PRO A 144 -8.96 4.62 -4.18
N ALA A 145 -9.64 5.55 -4.84
CA ALA A 145 -9.70 5.62 -6.30
C ALA A 145 -8.32 5.92 -6.94
N GLY A 146 -7.43 6.62 -6.22
CA GLY A 146 -6.15 7.12 -6.72
C GLY A 146 -4.94 6.20 -6.47
N TYR A 147 -4.96 5.42 -5.39
CA TYR A 147 -3.79 4.66 -4.94
C TYR A 147 -4.11 3.18 -4.75
N LYS A 148 -3.69 2.37 -5.72
CA LYS A 148 -3.87 0.91 -5.61
C LYS A 148 -2.67 0.14 -5.04
N GLY A 149 -1.48 0.76 -4.93
CA GLY A 149 -0.34 0.23 -4.17
C GLY A 149 0.12 1.15 -3.02
N ALA A 150 0.43 0.60 -1.83
CA ALA A 150 0.80 1.35 -0.60
C ALA A 150 2.10 2.11 -0.64
N GLU A 151 2.81 1.93 -1.73
CA GLU A 151 4.09 2.52 -1.99
C GLU A 151 4.10 3.02 -3.42
N HIS A 152 4.59 4.23 -3.60
CA HIS A 152 5.03 4.68 -4.89
C HIS A 152 6.55 4.80 -4.86
N ILE A 153 7.17 4.64 -6.03
CA ILE A 153 8.57 4.97 -6.26
C ILE A 153 8.59 5.82 -7.51
N GLU A 154 9.29 6.93 -7.48
CA GLU A 154 9.44 7.85 -8.60
C GLU A 154 10.92 8.16 -8.75
N PHE A 155 11.39 8.09 -9.99
CA PHE A 155 12.74 8.47 -10.36
C PHE A 155 12.66 9.49 -11.49
N PRO A 156 12.88 10.78 -11.20
CA PRO A 156 12.78 11.82 -12.21
C PRO A 156 13.96 11.75 -13.19
N ASN A 157 13.68 12.09 -14.45
CA ASN A 157 14.66 12.17 -15.52
C ASN A 157 14.58 13.56 -16.19
N ASN A 158 15.74 14.14 -16.47
CA ASN A 158 15.92 15.45 -17.10
C ASN A 158 16.46 15.36 -18.54
N VAL A 159 16.52 14.15 -19.13
CA VAL A 159 16.87 13.96 -20.54
C VAL A 159 15.64 14.22 -21.42
N PRO A 160 15.67 15.25 -22.29
CA PRO A 160 14.56 15.54 -23.20
C PRO A 160 14.35 14.41 -24.22
N GLU A 161 13.10 14.19 -24.62
CA GLU A 161 12.79 13.26 -25.71
C GLU A 161 12.78 14.00 -27.07
N GLU A 162 12.90 13.25 -28.17
CA GLU A 162 13.00 13.87 -29.51
C GLU A 162 11.81 14.77 -29.87
N ASP A 163 10.64 14.47 -29.33
CA ASP A 163 9.41 15.23 -29.54
C ASP A 163 8.97 16.07 -28.33
N ASP A 164 9.80 16.10 -27.28
CA ASP A 164 9.64 16.94 -26.09
C ASP A 164 10.99 17.56 -25.69
N THR A 165 11.35 18.62 -26.43
CA THR A 165 12.68 19.22 -26.36
C THR A 165 12.87 20.21 -25.22
N ASP A 166 11.81 20.50 -24.45
CA ASP A 166 11.82 21.50 -23.38
C ASP A 166 11.18 20.87 -22.14
N CYS A 167 11.99 20.23 -21.31
CA CYS A 167 11.60 19.62 -20.05
C CYS A 167 10.96 20.69 -19.15
N GLY A 168 9.65 20.82 -19.25
CA GLY A 168 8.98 22.00 -18.76
C GLY A 168 8.90 22.02 -17.23
N GLY A 169 8.73 23.23 -16.70
CA GLY A 169 8.51 23.46 -15.27
C GLY A 169 9.73 24.00 -14.52
N GLU A 170 9.50 24.40 -13.27
CA GLU A 170 10.47 25.06 -12.38
C GLU A 170 11.69 24.18 -12.03
N PHE A 171 11.59 22.86 -12.24
CA PHE A 171 12.58 21.86 -11.85
C PHE A 171 13.31 21.19 -13.03
N GLY A 172 12.95 21.50 -14.28
CA GLY A 172 13.61 20.94 -15.48
C GLY A 172 13.45 19.42 -15.64
N LEU A 173 12.33 18.86 -15.18
CA LEU A 173 12.01 17.43 -15.26
C LEU A 173 11.25 17.13 -16.56
N CYS A 174 11.67 16.10 -17.29
CA CYS A 174 11.00 15.70 -18.54
C CYS A 174 10.07 14.51 -18.33
N SER A 175 10.51 13.54 -17.52
CA SER A 175 9.75 12.30 -17.31
C SER A 175 9.96 11.71 -15.92
N GLN A 176 9.01 10.88 -15.50
CA GLN A 176 9.08 10.09 -14.27
C GLN A 176 9.15 8.60 -14.62
N PHE A 177 10.06 7.91 -13.94
CA PHE A 177 10.20 6.46 -14.03
C PHE A 177 9.80 5.80 -12.71
N SER A 178 9.28 4.57 -12.77
CA SER A 178 8.98 3.74 -11.61
C SER A 178 9.14 2.26 -11.99
N LEU A 179 8.84 1.36 -11.06
CA LEU A 179 8.64 -0.04 -11.37
C LEU A 179 7.51 -0.21 -12.40
N GLY A 180 7.76 -1.04 -13.41
CA GLY A 180 6.75 -1.41 -14.40
C GLY A 180 5.67 -2.31 -13.81
N GLU A 181 4.71 -1.71 -13.11
CA GLU A 181 3.60 -2.35 -12.38
C GLU A 181 2.26 -2.07 -13.05
N ALA A 182 1.21 -2.73 -12.56
CA ALA A 182 -0.15 -2.41 -12.96
C ALA A 182 -0.46 -0.94 -12.67
N SER A 183 -1.23 -0.32 -13.58
CA SER A 183 -1.49 1.12 -13.55
C SER A 183 -2.03 1.54 -12.17
N ASN A 184 -1.24 2.35 -11.45
CA ASN A 184 -1.75 3.17 -10.36
C ASN A 184 -2.75 4.14 -11.00
N TYR A 185 -3.99 4.16 -10.57
CA TYR A 185 -4.96 5.11 -11.14
C TYR A 185 -4.58 6.54 -10.71
N THR A 186 -3.64 7.20 -11.39
CA THR A 186 -3.38 8.62 -11.14
C THR A 186 -4.58 9.45 -11.60
N ASP A 187 -4.90 10.48 -10.82
CA ASP A 187 -6.01 11.40 -11.06
C ASP A 187 -5.94 12.00 -12.50
N PRO A 188 -7.02 11.88 -13.31
CA PRO A 188 -7.09 12.50 -14.63
C PRO A 188 -6.99 14.04 -14.63
N ASP A 189 -7.07 14.69 -13.46
CA ASP A 189 -7.07 16.14 -13.31
C ASP A 189 -5.67 16.79 -13.37
N ILE A 190 -4.57 16.02 -13.42
CA ILE A 190 -3.23 16.59 -13.67
C ILE A 190 -3.03 16.85 -15.17
N HIS A 191 -3.59 17.94 -15.69
CA HIS A 191 -3.54 18.23 -17.13
C HIS A 191 -2.13 18.38 -17.72
N THR A 192 -1.11 18.64 -16.89
CA THR A 192 0.30 18.78 -17.32
C THR A 192 1.12 17.50 -17.22
N TRP A 193 0.71 16.52 -16.40
CA TRP A 193 1.37 15.23 -16.27
C TRP A 193 0.55 14.15 -16.96
N ARG A 194 1.15 13.49 -17.94
CA ARG A 194 0.46 12.43 -18.70
C ARG A 194 0.93 11.08 -18.21
N ALA A 195 0.08 10.38 -17.47
CA ALA A 195 0.36 9.06 -16.95
C ALA A 195 0.28 7.98 -18.04
N CYS A 196 1.22 7.03 -17.99
CA CYS A 196 1.26 5.87 -18.84
C CYS A 196 0.28 4.80 -18.34
N ASN A 197 -0.92 4.77 -18.93
CA ASN A 197 -1.97 3.81 -18.54
C ASN A 197 -2.10 2.61 -19.49
N SER A 198 -1.64 2.72 -20.74
CA SER A 198 -1.75 1.62 -21.71
C SER A 198 -0.53 0.71 -21.66
N SER A 199 -0.75 -0.60 -21.73
CA SER A 199 0.30 -1.65 -21.72
C SER A 199 1.00 -1.90 -20.39
N SER A 200 0.51 -1.32 -19.30
CA SER A 200 0.91 -1.74 -17.95
C SER A 200 0.51 -3.21 -17.71
N PRO A 201 1.24 -3.95 -16.85
CA PRO A 201 0.76 -5.18 -16.26
C PRO A 201 -0.69 -5.06 -15.75
N THR A 202 -1.38 -6.19 -15.67
CA THR A 202 -2.73 -6.24 -15.09
C THR A 202 -2.68 -6.84 -13.70
N TRP A 203 -3.78 -6.72 -12.95
CA TRP A 203 -4.09 -7.46 -11.71
C TRP A 203 -4.21 -8.99 -11.90
N LYS A 204 -3.75 -9.53 -13.03
CA LYS A 204 -3.59 -10.98 -13.26
C LYS A 204 -2.13 -11.35 -13.45
N THR A 205 -1.26 -10.36 -13.59
CA THR A 205 0.18 -10.53 -13.71
C THR A 205 0.73 -10.75 -12.33
N HIS A 206 1.56 -11.78 -12.17
CA HIS A 206 2.11 -12.13 -10.88
C HIS A 206 3.62 -11.97 -10.90
N PHE A 207 4.16 -11.18 -9.97
CA PHE A 207 5.59 -10.94 -9.83
C PHE A 207 6.16 -11.79 -8.72
N GLN A 208 6.95 -12.78 -9.09
CA GLN A 208 7.62 -13.65 -8.11
C GLN A 208 8.84 -12.93 -7.51
N PRO A 209 9.11 -13.08 -6.21
CA PRO A 209 10.33 -12.57 -5.60
C PRO A 209 11.56 -13.30 -6.14
N ILE A 210 12.67 -12.58 -6.26
CA ILE A 210 13.99 -13.13 -6.58
C ILE A 210 14.69 -13.70 -5.35
N GLU A 211 14.25 -13.30 -4.16
CA GLU A 211 14.78 -13.73 -2.87
C GLU A 211 13.64 -13.90 -1.87
N ILE A 212 13.60 -15.05 -1.20
CA ILE A 212 12.81 -15.29 0.00
C ILE A 212 13.73 -15.98 0.99
N VAL A 213 14.02 -15.33 2.09
CA VAL A 213 14.85 -15.88 3.17
C VAL A 213 14.05 -15.80 4.47
N GLU A 214 13.58 -16.97 4.90
CA GLU A 214 13.03 -17.15 6.23
C GLU A 214 14.17 -17.47 7.21
N SER A 215 14.13 -16.81 8.37
CA SER A 215 15.06 -17.04 9.49
C SER A 215 14.27 -17.29 10.76
N ASP A 216 14.92 -17.68 11.84
CA ASP A 216 14.25 -17.83 13.15
C ASP A 216 13.65 -16.50 13.67
N THR A 217 14.06 -15.36 13.10
CA THR A 217 13.71 -14.02 13.58
C THR A 217 12.84 -13.22 12.62
N GLY A 218 12.49 -13.75 11.44
CA GLY A 218 11.71 -13.00 10.47
C GLY A 218 11.86 -13.45 9.02
N LEU A 219 11.37 -12.60 8.14
CA LEU A 219 11.28 -12.81 6.70
C LEU A 219 11.98 -11.66 5.97
N ARG A 220 12.92 -12.01 5.09
CA ARG A 220 13.44 -11.12 4.05
C ARG A 220 12.89 -11.54 2.70
N ILE A 221 12.36 -10.58 1.95
CA ILE A 221 11.81 -10.81 0.62
C ILE A 221 12.23 -9.70 -0.31
N ILE A 222 12.70 -10.05 -1.52
CA ILE A 222 13.14 -9.08 -2.54
C ILE A 222 12.56 -9.47 -3.89
N TYR A 223 12.05 -8.47 -4.60
CA TYR A 223 11.59 -8.51 -5.98
C TYR A 223 12.53 -7.68 -6.84
N GLU A 224 12.58 -7.96 -8.13
CA GLU A 224 13.34 -7.17 -9.10
C GLU A 224 12.46 -6.85 -10.29
N GLY A 225 12.29 -5.56 -10.56
CA GLY A 225 11.49 -5.05 -11.68
C GLY A 225 12.29 -4.11 -12.56
N LEU A 226 11.78 -3.90 -13.78
CA LEU A 226 12.33 -2.88 -14.68
C LEU A 226 11.90 -1.49 -14.21
N LEU A 227 12.85 -0.57 -14.20
CA LEU A 227 12.58 0.86 -14.13
C LEU A 227 12.10 1.33 -15.51
N THR A 228 10.82 1.67 -15.60
CA THR A 228 10.17 2.06 -16.84
C THR A 228 9.46 3.39 -16.70
N LYS A 229 9.28 4.06 -17.83
CA LYS A 229 8.63 5.35 -17.87
C LYS A 229 7.15 5.24 -17.47
N GLN A 230 6.73 6.09 -16.54
CA GLN A 230 5.35 6.12 -16.03
C GLN A 230 4.64 7.45 -16.31
N GLY A 231 5.38 8.52 -16.63
CA GLY A 231 4.75 9.78 -16.97
C GLY A 231 5.68 10.76 -17.68
N ASP A 232 5.04 11.72 -18.33
CA ASP A 232 5.66 12.81 -19.08
C ASP A 232 5.22 14.18 -18.60
N PHE A 233 6.18 15.11 -18.59
CA PHE A 233 5.92 16.54 -18.53
C PHE A 233 5.77 17.08 -19.97
N GLY A 234 4.56 17.09 -20.52
CA GLY A 234 4.27 17.83 -21.77
C GLY A 234 4.23 17.05 -23.09
N GLY A 235 4.45 15.72 -23.10
CA GLY A 235 4.40 14.86 -24.30
C GLY A 235 3.01 14.63 -24.93
N SER A 236 2.91 13.73 -25.93
CA SER A 236 1.64 13.40 -26.63
C SER A 236 0.54 12.89 -25.70
N SER A 237 -0.73 12.83 -26.13
CA SER A 237 -1.88 12.57 -25.21
C SER A 237 -1.85 11.24 -24.47
N ASN A 238 -0.94 10.36 -24.89
CA ASN A 238 -0.79 9.02 -24.33
C ASN A 238 0.57 8.83 -23.65
N GLY A 239 1.38 9.88 -23.50
CA GLY A 239 2.81 9.79 -23.14
C GLY A 239 3.63 9.16 -24.28
N ASN A 240 4.82 9.67 -24.54
CA ASN A 240 5.72 9.05 -25.51
C ASN A 240 6.59 8.02 -24.81
N GLY A 241 6.98 6.94 -25.48
CA GLY A 241 7.82 5.91 -24.87
C GLY A 241 7.28 5.32 -23.56
N CYS A 242 5.96 5.23 -23.41
CA CYS A 242 5.34 4.71 -22.20
C CYS A 242 5.77 3.27 -21.89
N HIS A 243 6.12 3.04 -20.62
CA HIS A 243 6.70 1.80 -20.12
C HIS A 243 7.97 1.33 -20.85
N GLU A 244 8.60 2.21 -21.65
CA GLU A 244 9.93 1.93 -22.19
C GLU A 244 11.00 2.08 -21.11
N ASN A 245 12.16 1.50 -21.38
CA ASN A 245 13.30 1.53 -20.48
C ASN A 245 13.82 2.96 -20.23
N TYR A 246 14.63 3.11 -19.19
CA TYR A 246 15.30 4.35 -18.83
C TYR A 246 16.06 4.98 -20.00
N LEU A 247 15.84 6.28 -20.22
CA LEU A 247 16.51 7.08 -21.26
C LEU A 247 17.78 7.70 -20.70
N PHE A 248 18.94 7.27 -21.21
CA PHE A 248 20.24 7.82 -20.84
C PHE A 248 20.55 9.09 -21.63
N GLU A 249 21.51 9.89 -21.15
CA GLU A 249 21.95 11.15 -21.76
C GLU A 249 22.43 11.00 -23.22
N ASP A 250 22.86 9.80 -23.63
CA ASP A 250 23.26 9.51 -25.01
C ASP A 250 22.07 9.32 -25.96
N GLY A 251 20.85 9.50 -25.47
CA GLY A 251 19.60 9.37 -26.22
C GLY A 251 19.15 7.93 -26.44
N ILE A 252 19.81 6.95 -25.82
CA ILE A 252 19.49 5.53 -26.01
C ILE A 252 18.83 4.99 -24.75
N ARG A 253 17.66 4.36 -24.92
CA ARG A 253 16.96 3.68 -23.84
C ARG A 253 17.59 2.33 -23.52
N ARG A 254 17.87 2.06 -22.24
CA ARG A 254 18.44 0.78 -21.78
C ARG A 254 17.84 0.36 -20.46
N PRO A 255 17.72 -0.96 -20.20
CA PRO A 255 17.12 -1.44 -18.97
C PRO A 255 17.97 -1.03 -17.77
N VAL A 256 17.29 -0.55 -16.73
CA VAL A 256 17.78 -0.41 -15.37
C VAL A 256 16.79 -1.17 -14.50
N TYR A 257 17.28 -1.90 -13.50
CA TYR A 257 16.40 -2.69 -12.64
C TYR A 257 16.41 -2.12 -11.24
N LEU A 258 15.24 -2.16 -10.62
CA LEU A 258 15.07 -1.80 -9.23
C LEU A 258 14.75 -3.06 -8.44
N ARG A 259 15.54 -3.30 -7.40
CA ARG A 259 15.29 -4.33 -6.39
C ARG A 259 14.57 -3.68 -5.23
N VAL A 260 13.40 -4.22 -4.94
CA VAL A 260 12.53 -3.75 -3.87
C VAL A 260 12.15 -4.90 -3.00
N GLY A 261 12.10 -4.68 -1.70
CA GLY A 261 11.43 -5.59 -0.81
C GLY A 261 11.52 -5.16 0.65
N TYR A 262 11.45 -6.14 1.53
CA TYR A 262 11.28 -5.91 2.96
C TYR A 262 12.11 -6.87 3.78
N GLU A 263 12.54 -6.38 4.94
CA GLU A 263 12.91 -7.21 6.08
C GLU A 263 11.88 -6.99 7.19
N LEU A 264 11.21 -8.08 7.55
CA LEU A 264 10.11 -8.15 8.49
C LEU A 264 10.53 -9.00 9.68
N TYR A 265 10.35 -8.48 10.88
CA TYR A 265 10.94 -9.06 12.09
C TYR A 265 9.86 -9.55 13.04
N SER A 266 10.07 -10.72 13.63
CA SER A 266 9.07 -11.42 14.42
C SER A 266 8.65 -10.67 15.69
N THR A 267 9.60 -9.98 16.34
CA THR A 267 9.45 -9.45 17.70
C THR A 267 9.55 -7.93 17.81
N THR A 268 9.74 -7.23 16.68
CA THR A 268 9.82 -5.77 16.67
C THR A 268 8.59 -5.15 16.03
N ASN A 269 8.44 -3.85 16.25
CA ASN A 269 7.32 -3.04 15.78
C ASN A 269 7.73 -2.16 14.58
N PHE A 270 8.73 -2.59 13.81
CA PHE A 270 9.20 -1.87 12.65
C PHE A 270 9.38 -2.79 11.45
N ILE A 271 9.29 -2.18 10.27
CA ILE A 271 9.49 -2.81 8.97
C ILE A 271 10.64 -2.09 8.29
N ASP A 272 11.59 -2.84 7.76
CA ASP A 272 12.65 -2.29 6.93
C ASP A 272 12.29 -2.45 5.46
N ARG A 273 12.20 -1.34 4.74
CA ARG A 273 12.03 -1.28 3.29
C ARG A 273 13.40 -1.22 2.64
N ILE A 274 13.64 -2.14 1.71
CA ILE A 274 14.93 -2.34 1.05
C ILE A 274 14.88 -1.86 -0.40
N LEU A 275 15.83 -1.03 -0.81
CA LEU A 275 15.96 -0.56 -2.18
C LEU A 275 17.39 -0.77 -2.68
N GLN A 276 17.53 -1.25 -3.92
CA GLN A 276 18.82 -1.33 -4.59
C GLN A 276 18.63 -1.20 -6.10
N VAL A 277 19.54 -0.51 -6.76
CA VAL A 277 19.53 -0.37 -8.22
C VAL A 277 20.52 -1.35 -8.82
N ARG A 278 20.14 -1.98 -9.93
CA ARG A 278 21.05 -2.74 -10.77
C ARG A 278 21.20 -2.04 -12.13
N ASN A 279 22.42 -1.63 -12.44
CA ASN A 279 22.76 -1.07 -13.74
C ASN A 279 23.48 -2.13 -14.60
N PRO A 280 22.84 -2.72 -15.62
CA PRO A 280 23.43 -3.76 -16.46
C PRO A 280 24.77 -3.38 -17.10
N GLU A 281 25.61 -4.40 -17.34
CA GLU A 281 26.88 -4.23 -18.06
C GLU A 281 26.65 -3.66 -19.46
N GLY A 282 27.45 -2.65 -19.84
CA GLY A 282 27.36 -1.97 -21.12
C GLY A 282 26.44 -0.74 -21.12
N ASN A 283 25.72 -0.48 -20.02
CA ASN A 283 25.05 0.80 -19.83
C ASN A 283 26.06 1.91 -19.48
N PRO A 284 25.75 3.18 -19.79
CA PRO A 284 26.41 4.32 -19.16
C PRO A 284 26.23 4.31 -17.64
N LEU A 285 26.96 5.20 -16.95
CA LEU A 285 26.72 5.49 -15.53
C LEU A 285 25.24 5.83 -15.33
N PHE A 286 24.59 5.17 -14.38
CA PHE A 286 23.22 5.53 -13.99
C PHE A 286 23.31 6.52 -12.83
N ASP A 287 23.08 7.79 -13.14
CA ASP A 287 23.10 8.91 -12.19
C ASP A 287 21.80 9.70 -12.36
N GLY A 288 21.16 10.03 -11.25
CA GLY A 288 19.84 10.67 -11.22
C GLY A 288 19.89 12.00 -10.49
N PRO A 289 19.24 13.04 -11.00
CA PRO A 289 19.38 14.38 -10.44
C PRO A 289 18.76 14.56 -9.03
N HIS A 290 17.83 13.69 -8.63
CA HIS A 290 17.06 13.85 -7.38
C HIS A 290 16.93 12.57 -6.56
N GLY A 291 17.67 11.51 -6.92
CA GLY A 291 17.53 10.19 -6.32
C GLY A 291 16.14 9.54 -6.51
N PHE A 292 15.94 8.38 -5.89
CA PHE A 292 14.64 7.71 -5.86
C PHE A 292 13.76 8.34 -4.80
N ILE A 293 12.65 8.95 -5.23
CA ILE A 293 11.59 9.43 -4.35
C ILE A 293 10.66 8.25 -4.10
N GLY A 294 10.28 7.99 -2.86
CA GLY A 294 9.27 6.98 -2.59
C GLY A 294 8.88 6.99 -1.13
N GLY A 295 7.81 6.29 -0.79
CA GLY A 295 7.28 6.31 0.56
C GLY A 295 6.06 5.46 0.74
N PHE A 296 5.60 5.38 1.98
CA PHE A 296 4.35 4.72 2.34
C PHE A 296 3.22 5.73 2.27
N VAL A 297 2.15 5.38 1.57
CA VAL A 297 0.92 6.17 1.54
C VAL A 297 0.09 5.77 2.76
N ILE A 298 -0.16 6.72 3.66
CA ILE A 298 -0.68 6.46 5.00
C ILE A 298 -2.19 6.68 5.08
N THR A 299 -2.70 7.78 4.54
CA THR A 299 -4.13 8.13 4.65
C THR A 299 -4.60 9.04 3.53
N GLU A 300 -5.92 9.11 3.34
CA GLU A 300 -6.58 10.07 2.44
C GLU A 300 -6.40 11.51 2.90
N TRP A 301 -6.39 12.41 1.95
CA TRP A 301 -6.38 13.84 2.17
C TRP A 301 -7.42 14.50 1.26
N PRO A 302 -8.21 15.48 1.74
CA PRO A 302 -8.13 16.14 3.05
C PRO A 302 -8.96 15.50 4.16
N ASN A 303 -9.65 14.40 3.88
CA ASN A 303 -10.62 13.80 4.80
C ASN A 303 -10.18 12.39 5.24
N PRO A 304 -9.06 12.26 5.98
CA PRO A 304 -8.63 10.97 6.49
C PRO A 304 -9.68 10.38 7.44
N HIS A 305 -9.83 9.06 7.39
CA HIS A 305 -10.58 8.31 8.39
C HIS A 305 -10.13 8.71 9.82
N PRO A 306 -11.03 8.86 10.81
CA PRO A 306 -10.69 9.38 12.14
C PRO A 306 -9.53 8.66 12.86
N LEU A 307 -9.36 7.36 12.64
CA LEU A 307 -8.25 6.58 13.22
C LEU A 307 -6.94 6.68 12.44
N LYS A 308 -6.94 7.34 11.28
CA LYS A 308 -5.80 7.44 10.35
C LYS A 308 -5.35 8.88 10.10
N GLN A 309 -5.74 9.85 10.94
CA GLN A 309 -5.39 11.27 10.81
C GLN A 309 -3.94 11.59 11.22
N PHE A 310 -2.97 10.79 10.75
CA PHE A 310 -1.54 10.86 11.12
C PHE A 310 -0.87 12.20 10.75
N ASN A 311 -1.52 12.99 9.93
CA ASN A 311 -1.04 14.26 9.42
C ASN A 311 -1.34 15.46 10.32
N GLN A 312 -2.12 15.32 11.37
CA GLN A 312 -2.43 16.49 12.19
C GLN A 312 -1.19 17.01 12.91
N HIS A 313 -0.29 16.11 13.30
CA HIS A 313 0.85 16.44 14.13
C HIS A 313 2.12 15.79 13.63
N VAL A 314 3.12 16.65 13.40
CA VAL A 314 4.44 16.25 12.92
C VAL A 314 5.48 16.57 13.98
N ARG A 315 6.45 15.68 14.15
CA ARG A 315 7.62 15.90 14.99
C ARG A 315 8.87 15.45 14.26
N VAL A 316 9.89 16.30 14.32
CA VAL A 316 11.26 15.99 13.89
C VAL A 316 12.16 15.86 15.12
N MET A 317 13.28 15.16 15.02
CA MET A 317 14.01 14.71 16.22
C MET A 317 15.34 15.42 16.47
N GLU A 318 15.99 15.96 15.44
CA GLU A 318 17.41 16.34 15.52
C GLU A 318 17.66 17.82 15.20
N LYS A 319 17.08 18.33 14.12
CA LYS A 319 17.28 19.70 13.62
C LYS A 319 15.95 20.32 13.20
N THR A 320 15.83 21.64 13.34
CA THR A 320 14.62 22.35 12.90
C THR A 320 14.43 22.13 11.40
N ALA A 321 13.21 21.78 11.00
CA ALA A 321 12.83 21.63 9.60
C ALA A 321 11.63 22.53 9.31
N GLY A 322 11.27 22.74 8.05
CA GLY A 322 10.10 23.55 7.76
C GLY A 322 9.60 23.46 6.34
N VAL A 323 8.32 23.77 6.18
CA VAL A 323 7.60 23.78 4.92
C VAL A 323 6.92 25.13 4.72
N THR A 324 6.70 25.50 3.47
CA THR A 324 5.84 26.65 3.14
C THR A 324 4.41 26.16 2.99
N TRP A 325 3.51 26.67 3.81
CA TRP A 325 2.08 26.36 3.82
C TRP A 325 1.28 27.61 3.45
N ASN A 326 0.66 27.65 2.27
CA ASN A 326 -0.09 28.83 1.81
C ASN A 326 0.67 30.17 1.96
N ASN A 327 1.97 30.18 1.60
CA ASN A 327 2.91 31.30 1.78
C ASN A 327 3.29 31.65 3.24
N GLN A 328 2.94 30.81 4.20
CA GLN A 328 3.38 30.90 5.60
C GLN A 328 4.43 29.84 5.88
N GLN A 329 5.50 30.20 6.57
CA GLN A 329 6.50 29.23 7.00
C GLN A 329 5.98 28.47 8.23
N VAL A 330 5.88 27.14 8.13
CA VAL A 330 5.65 26.25 9.27
C VAL A 330 6.97 25.58 9.63
N ASN A 331 7.43 25.77 10.87
CA ASN A 331 8.67 25.19 11.36
C ASN A 331 8.39 24.10 12.38
N PHE A 332 9.11 22.99 12.26
CA PHE A 332 9.10 21.84 13.15
C PHE A 332 10.34 21.90 14.01
N GLU A 333 10.17 22.24 15.30
CA GLU A 333 11.29 22.26 16.23
C GLU A 333 11.63 20.84 16.73
N PRO A 334 12.93 20.52 16.94
CA PRO A 334 13.34 19.20 17.40
C PRO A 334 12.66 18.76 18.70
N GLY A 335 12.08 17.56 18.68
CA GLY A 335 11.41 16.95 19.83
C GLY A 335 10.03 17.55 20.17
N VAL A 336 9.54 18.51 19.39
CA VAL A 336 8.27 19.21 19.62
C VAL A 336 7.23 18.77 18.60
N TRP A 337 6.05 18.39 19.07
CA TRP A 337 4.90 18.18 18.20
C TRP A 337 4.40 19.51 17.65
N THR A 338 4.31 19.61 16.34
CA THR A 338 3.79 20.78 15.63
C THR A 338 2.49 20.39 14.94
N SER A 339 1.40 21.08 15.27
CA SER A 339 0.14 20.91 14.56
C SER A 339 0.22 21.55 13.17
N LEU A 340 -0.22 20.83 12.14
CA LEU A 340 -0.34 21.40 10.80
C LEU A 340 -1.55 22.35 10.73
N PRO A 341 -1.50 23.40 9.89
CA PRO A 341 -2.65 24.29 9.72
C PRO A 341 -3.87 23.59 9.13
N ASP A 342 -5.07 23.96 9.59
CA ASP A 342 -6.34 23.39 9.10
C ASP A 342 -6.70 23.83 7.66
N GLU A 343 -6.19 25.00 7.23
CA GLU A 343 -6.45 25.53 5.90
C GLU A 343 -5.77 24.66 4.85
N LEU A 344 -6.56 24.06 3.95
CA LEU A 344 -6.01 23.24 2.88
C LEU A 344 -5.05 24.05 1.99
N PRO A 345 -3.86 23.52 1.71
CA PRO A 345 -2.96 24.13 0.76
C PRO A 345 -3.54 24.04 -0.65
N ASN A 346 -3.05 24.87 -1.57
CA ASN A 346 -3.41 24.80 -3.00
C ASN A 346 -2.31 24.18 -3.88
N HIS A 347 -1.26 23.66 -3.26
CA HIS A 347 -0.13 22.94 -3.86
C HIS A 347 0.34 21.85 -2.89
N ASP A 348 1.11 20.88 -3.38
CA ASP A 348 1.65 19.83 -2.54
C ASP A 348 2.53 20.40 -1.42
N ILE A 349 2.37 19.88 -0.20
CA ILE A 349 3.22 20.25 0.93
C ILE A 349 4.26 19.17 1.12
N VAL A 350 5.49 19.50 0.81
CA VAL A 350 6.60 18.57 0.86
C VAL A 350 7.57 19.01 1.94
N LEU A 351 7.63 18.27 3.04
CA LEU A 351 8.85 18.23 3.84
C LEU A 351 9.73 17.12 3.25
N GLY A 352 10.38 17.44 2.14
CA GLY A 352 11.40 16.58 1.57
C GLY A 352 12.69 16.73 2.37
N TRP A 353 13.49 15.67 2.39
CA TRP A 353 14.90 15.83 2.77
C TRP A 353 15.13 16.40 4.18
N ALA A 354 14.33 15.93 5.15
CA ALA A 354 14.39 16.44 6.52
C ALA A 354 15.71 16.09 7.22
N GLY A 355 16.36 15.02 6.77
CA GLY A 355 17.65 14.53 7.23
C GLY A 355 17.71 14.11 8.66
N GLN A 356 16.60 13.51 9.07
CA GLN A 356 16.34 13.07 10.42
C GLN A 356 15.02 12.30 10.46
N PRO A 357 14.80 11.49 11.50
CA PRO A 357 13.52 10.85 11.71
C PRO A 357 12.35 11.85 11.69
N VAL A 358 11.30 11.50 10.95
CA VAL A 358 10.02 12.21 10.93
C VAL A 358 8.97 11.31 11.57
N THR A 359 8.30 11.83 12.59
CA THR A 359 7.20 11.14 13.26
C THR A 359 5.87 11.86 12.97
N LEU A 360 4.87 11.06 12.62
CA LEU A 360 3.48 11.43 12.42
C LEU A 360 2.60 10.85 13.55
N SER A 361 1.57 11.57 13.97
CA SER A 361 0.63 11.14 15.03
C SER A 361 -0.81 11.58 14.75
N THR A 362 -1.76 10.75 15.18
CA THR A 362 -3.19 11.03 15.11
C THR A 362 -3.68 11.99 16.20
N PHE A 363 -3.11 11.93 17.42
CA PHE A 363 -3.53 12.78 18.55
C PHE A 363 -2.34 13.15 19.45
N VAL A 364 -2.15 14.43 19.79
CA VAL A 364 -1.01 14.88 20.64
C VAL A 364 -1.32 14.83 22.14
N ASP A 365 -2.57 15.09 22.52
CA ASP A 365 -2.96 15.25 23.93
C ASP A 365 -3.53 13.96 24.55
N GLU A 366 -3.71 12.91 23.76
CA GLU A 366 -4.21 11.63 24.24
C GLU A 366 -3.04 10.71 24.58
N LEU A 367 -3.07 10.15 25.78
CA LEU A 367 -2.09 9.16 26.27
C LEU A 367 -2.04 7.87 25.43
N ASN A 368 -2.79 7.79 24.33
CA ASN A 368 -3.12 6.58 23.56
C ASN A 368 -2.93 6.73 22.03
N SER A 369 -2.19 7.71 21.51
CA SER A 369 -2.05 7.85 20.05
C SER A 369 -1.06 6.86 19.42
N THR A 370 -1.47 6.28 18.29
CA THR A 370 -0.59 5.54 17.39
C THR A 370 0.36 6.53 16.72
N THR A 371 1.65 6.22 16.69
CA THR A 371 2.63 7.02 15.96
C THR A 371 3.33 6.19 14.90
N ILE A 372 3.69 6.86 13.81
CA ILE A 372 4.48 6.29 12.72
C ILE A 372 5.74 7.12 12.60
N THR A 373 6.90 6.48 12.67
CA THR A 373 8.20 7.14 12.47
C THR A 373 8.90 6.54 11.28
N LEU A 374 9.38 7.38 10.37
CA LEU A 374 10.25 6.98 9.29
C LEU A 374 11.70 7.36 9.60
N THR A 375 12.63 6.46 9.34
CA THR A 375 14.07 6.70 9.54
C THR A 375 14.88 5.97 8.49
N ASN A 376 15.91 6.61 7.94
CA ASN A 376 16.89 5.92 7.11
C ASN A 376 17.95 5.27 8.02
N THR A 377 18.26 3.99 7.80
CA THR A 377 19.10 3.19 8.73
C THR A 377 20.49 2.84 8.19
N HIS A 378 20.69 3.02 6.88
CA HIS A 378 21.97 2.84 6.19
C HIS A 378 22.31 4.07 5.34
N LEU A 379 23.48 4.03 4.66
CA LEU A 379 24.00 5.11 3.82
C LEU A 379 22.94 5.58 2.82
N ASP A 380 22.28 6.66 3.19
CA ASP A 380 21.66 7.60 2.26
C ASP A 380 21.51 8.95 2.95
N ASP A 381 21.75 9.98 2.16
CA ASP A 381 21.73 11.38 2.57
C ASP A 381 20.35 11.72 3.11
N ASP A 382 20.32 12.38 4.25
CA ASP A 382 19.30 13.27 4.79
C ASP A 382 17.81 13.22 4.29
N ASP A 383 17.24 12.07 3.92
CA ASP A 383 16.13 12.07 2.97
C ASP A 383 14.77 11.53 3.45
N SER A 384 14.57 11.37 4.76
CA SER A 384 13.22 11.13 5.31
C SER A 384 12.37 12.40 5.36
N GLY A 385 11.07 12.24 5.24
CA GLY A 385 10.15 13.36 5.01
C GLY A 385 8.70 12.93 4.97
N PHE A 386 7.83 13.88 4.64
CA PHE A 386 6.43 13.61 4.32
C PHE A 386 5.96 14.50 3.18
N CYS A 387 4.96 14.03 2.46
CA CYS A 387 4.25 14.76 1.42
C CYS A 387 2.75 14.77 1.73
N LEU A 388 2.11 15.94 1.64
CA LEU A 388 0.69 16.06 1.41
C LEU A 388 0.51 16.27 -0.08
N CYS A 389 0.20 15.20 -0.80
CA CYS A 389 -0.01 15.26 -2.22
C CYS A 389 -1.48 15.62 -2.47
N ILE A 390 -1.73 16.89 -2.82
CA ILE A 390 -3.07 17.35 -3.20
C ILE A 390 -3.49 16.66 -4.48
N VAL A 391 -2.55 16.51 -5.40
CA VAL A 391 -2.76 15.92 -6.71
C VAL A 391 -3.34 14.52 -6.63
N HIS A 392 -2.82 13.70 -5.72
CA HIS A 392 -3.31 12.33 -5.57
C HIS A 392 -4.27 12.16 -4.38
N GLY A 393 -4.52 13.22 -3.61
CA GLY A 393 -5.43 13.20 -2.47
C GLY A 393 -4.97 12.30 -1.33
N ALA A 394 -3.67 12.25 -1.04
CA ALA A 394 -3.13 11.39 0.01
C ALA A 394 -1.94 11.98 0.75
N ILE A 395 -1.59 11.30 1.84
CA ILE A 395 -0.50 11.65 2.75
C ILE A 395 0.51 10.54 2.73
N GLU A 396 1.74 10.92 2.46
CA GLU A 396 2.83 9.99 2.24
C GLU A 396 3.95 10.30 3.22
N ILE A 397 4.55 9.26 3.78
CA ILE A 397 5.78 9.38 4.54
C ILE A 397 6.89 8.69 3.76
N GLY A 398 7.93 9.43 3.40
CA GLY A 398 8.87 9.00 2.38
C GLY A 398 10.04 9.96 2.20
N GLY A 399 10.47 10.09 0.94
CA GLY A 399 11.53 10.99 0.47
C GLY A 399 12.57 10.25 -0.37
N GLY A 400 13.74 10.84 -0.56
CA GLY A 400 14.90 10.24 -1.25
C GLY A 400 15.43 8.98 -0.54
N LEU A 401 15.91 8.00 -1.31
CA LEU A 401 16.47 6.76 -0.77
C LEU A 401 17.79 6.29 -1.41
N ILE A 402 18.04 6.62 -2.67
CA ILE A 402 19.31 6.28 -3.35
C ILE A 402 19.70 7.46 -4.22
N HIS A 403 20.82 8.11 -3.87
CA HIS A 403 21.33 9.31 -4.54
C HIS A 403 22.68 9.10 -5.24
N TYR A 404 23.32 7.95 -5.03
CA TYR A 404 24.64 7.69 -5.57
C TYR A 404 24.60 7.11 -6.99
N PRO A 405 25.53 7.54 -7.86
CA PRO A 405 25.67 6.95 -9.19
C PRO A 405 25.97 5.45 -9.13
N VAL A 406 25.44 4.69 -10.09
CA VAL A 406 25.62 3.24 -10.20
C VAL A 406 26.37 2.91 -11.48
N GLU A 407 27.58 2.39 -11.32
CA GLU A 407 28.48 2.05 -12.42
C GLU A 407 27.93 0.93 -13.31
N SER A 408 28.46 0.85 -14.53
CA SER A 408 28.09 -0.18 -15.49
C SER A 408 28.39 -1.58 -14.97
N GLY A 409 27.39 -2.46 -14.95
CA GLY A 409 27.53 -3.83 -14.47
C GLY A 409 27.45 -3.98 -12.96
N GLU A 410 27.16 -2.91 -12.22
CA GLU A 410 27.14 -2.93 -10.76
C GLU A 410 25.72 -2.90 -10.15
N LEU A 411 25.69 -3.23 -8.87
CA LEU A 411 24.57 -2.98 -7.97
C LEU A 411 24.93 -1.77 -7.11
N SER A 412 23.96 -0.89 -6.85
CA SER A 412 24.14 0.14 -5.83
C SER A 412 24.36 -0.51 -4.46
N GLU A 413 24.82 0.27 -3.48
CA GLU A 413 24.65 -0.16 -2.09
C GLU A 413 23.15 -0.37 -1.78
N GLU A 414 22.88 -1.26 -0.84
CA GLU A 414 21.51 -1.51 -0.36
C GLU A 414 21.10 -0.37 0.57
N ALA A 415 20.04 0.34 0.18
CA ALA A 415 19.45 1.37 1.00
C ALA A 415 18.28 0.80 1.83
N THR A 416 18.19 1.23 3.09
CA THR A 416 17.20 0.72 4.03
C THR A 416 16.47 1.84 4.75
N ARG A 417 15.15 1.84 4.59
CA ARG A 417 14.24 2.76 5.28
C ARG A 417 13.39 2.01 6.28
N ARG A 418 13.47 2.41 7.53
CA ARG A 418 12.72 1.82 8.64
C ARG A 418 11.44 2.60 8.90
N LEU A 419 10.32 1.91 8.79
CA LEU A 419 9.02 2.36 9.27
C LEU A 419 8.78 1.75 10.64
N THR A 420 8.83 2.56 11.69
CA THR A 420 8.50 2.14 13.06
C THR A 420 7.07 2.54 13.39
N ILE A 421 6.29 1.57 13.85
CA ILE A 421 4.90 1.76 14.29
C ILE A 421 4.92 1.59 15.79
N ASN A 422 4.59 2.64 16.55
CA ASN A 422 4.42 2.49 17.99
C ASN A 422 2.93 2.43 18.29
N PRO A 423 2.34 1.22 18.39
CA PRO A 423 1.04 1.06 18.99
C PRO A 423 1.19 1.36 20.48
N ASN A 424 0.41 2.31 21.01
CA ASN A 424 0.25 2.43 22.45
C ASN A 424 -0.86 1.50 22.94
N PHE A 425 -0.67 0.96 24.16
CA PHE A 425 -1.55 0.02 24.86
C PHE A 425 -2.44 0.71 25.88
#